data_AF-A0A7Y8CP92-F1
#
_entry.id   AF-A0A7Y8CP92-F1
#
_cell.length_a   1.000
_cell.length_b   1.000
_cell.length_c   1.000
_cell.angle_alpha   90.00
_cell.angle_beta   90.00
_cell.angle_gamma   90.00
#
_symmetry.space_group_name_H-M   'P 1'
#
loop_
_entity.id
_entity.type
_entity.pdbx_description
1 polymer ?
#
loop_
_entity_poly.entity_id
_entity_poly.type
_entity_poly.pdbx_seq_one_letter_code
_entity_poly.pdbx_strand_id
1 'polypeptide(L)'
;MKLIIVVLYVASIAYVHLRGRVRHKLGRQLSDHSTFLAPINCFLYLFSKLPSRPYLSPSDFPDLSPLQEHWEEIRLEGQNLMRAGEIKRSDQYNDVGFNSFFKSGWKRFY
;
A
#
# COMPACT_ATOMS: atom_id res chain seq x y z
N MET A 1 31.79 -18.54 -9.79
CA MET A 1 30.93 -18.00 -8.71
C MET A 1 30.48 -16.55 -8.94
N LYS A 2 31.38 -15.58 -9.11
CA LYS A 2 31.01 -14.14 -9.26
C LYS A 2 30.00 -13.87 -10.39
N LEU A 3 30.18 -14.51 -11.54
CA LEU A 3 29.28 -14.33 -12.69
C LEU A 3 27.84 -14.83 -12.42
N ILE A 4 27.70 -15.90 -11.64
CA ILE A 4 26.39 -16.49 -11.31
C ILE A 4 25.57 -15.50 -10.47
N ILE A 5 26.20 -14.84 -9.50
CA ILE A 5 25.56 -13.84 -8.66
C ILE A 5 25.07 -12.65 -9.50
N VAL A 6 25.90 -12.18 -10.43
CA VAL A 6 25.52 -11.08 -11.34
C VAL A 6 24.35 -11.50 -12.24
N VAL A 7 24.39 -12.69 -12.81
CA VAL A 7 23.30 -13.20 -13.67
C VAL A 7 21.99 -13.33 -12.89
N LEU A 8 22.02 -13.90 -11.68
CA LEU A 8 20.84 -14.00 -10.82
C LEU A 8 20.27 -12.63 -10.43
N TYR A 9 21.16 -11.66 -10.19
CA TYR A 9 20.76 -10.30 -9.88
C TYR A 9 20.05 -9.62 -11.05
N VAL A 10 20.65 -9.67 -12.25
CA VAL A 10 20.05 -9.10 -13.47
C VAL A 10 18.74 -9.81 -13.83
N ALA A 11 18.69 -11.14 -13.69
CA ALA A 11 17.47 -11.92 -13.91
C ALA A 11 16.36 -11.52 -12.92
N SER A 12 16.70 -11.26 -11.65
CA SER A 12 15.75 -10.78 -10.64
C SER A 12 15.18 -9.41 -11.03
N ILE A 13 16.04 -8.48 -11.45
CA ILE A 13 15.61 -7.16 -11.92
C ILE A 13 14.67 -7.28 -13.11
N ALA A 14 15.03 -8.11 -14.10
CA ALA A 14 14.22 -8.35 -15.29
C ALA A 14 12.86 -8.94 -14.92
N TYR A 15 12.82 -9.91 -14.01
CA TYR A 15 11.58 -10.50 -13.52
C TYR A 15 10.67 -9.45 -12.86
N VAL A 16 11.19 -8.66 -11.92
CA VAL A 16 10.41 -7.62 -11.22
C VAL A 16 9.89 -6.57 -12.21
N HIS A 17 10.70 -6.17 -13.19
CA HIS A 17 10.30 -5.24 -14.24
C HIS A 17 9.13 -5.75 -15.09
N LEU A 18 9.23 -7.01 -15.53
CA LEU A 18 8.25 -7.63 -16.40
C LEU A 18 6.95 -7.97 -15.65
N ARG A 19 7.04 -8.27 -14.35
CA ARG A 19 5.91 -8.50 -13.44
C ARG A 19 5.00 -7.28 -13.32
N GLY A 20 5.56 -6.06 -13.35
CA GLY A 20 4.79 -4.82 -13.36
C GLY A 20 4.06 -4.60 -14.69
N ARG A 21 2.78 -4.20 -14.64
CA ARG A 21 2.03 -3.80 -15.85
C ARG A 21 2.35 -2.37 -16.28
N VAL A 22 2.50 -1.46 -15.32
CA VAL A 22 2.94 -0.08 -15.54
C VAL A 22 4.43 -0.01 -15.22
N ARG A 23 5.24 0.42 -16.18
CA ARG A 23 6.70 0.35 -16.09
C ARG A 23 7.32 1.73 -16.19
N HIS A 24 8.35 1.97 -15.39
CA HIS A 24 9.18 3.15 -15.53
C HIS A 24 10.11 3.00 -16.75
N LYS A 25 10.54 4.15 -17.30
CA LYS A 25 11.62 4.18 -18.29
C LYS A 25 12.92 3.70 -17.64
N LEU A 26 13.78 3.03 -18.41
CA LEU A 26 15.00 2.36 -17.92
C LEU A 26 15.87 3.23 -17.00
N GLY A 27 16.05 4.52 -17.32
CA GLY A 27 16.84 5.45 -16.49
C GLY A 27 16.27 5.68 -15.10
N ARG A 28 14.94 5.80 -14.97
CA ARG A 28 14.27 5.99 -13.66
C ARG A 28 14.17 4.70 -12.86
N GLN A 29 14.17 3.57 -13.55
CA GLN A 29 14.13 2.26 -12.93
C GLN A 29 15.45 1.89 -12.26
N LEU A 30 16.60 2.26 -12.85
CA LEU A 30 17.91 2.00 -12.25
C LEU A 30 18.11 2.75 -10.92
N SER A 31 17.47 3.90 -10.75
CA SER A 31 17.45 4.65 -9.49
C SER A 31 16.36 4.22 -8.51
N ASP A 32 15.45 3.33 -8.93
CA ASP A 32 14.30 2.95 -8.11
C ASP A 32 14.67 1.86 -7.09
N HIS A 33 14.13 1.97 -5.89
CA HIS A 33 14.40 1.02 -4.80
C HIS A 33 13.97 -0.41 -5.13
N SER A 34 12.96 -0.57 -6.00
CA SER A 34 12.47 -1.87 -6.45
C SER A 34 13.52 -2.69 -7.22
N THR A 35 14.46 -2.02 -7.91
CA THR A 35 15.57 -2.64 -8.65
C THR A 35 16.63 -3.16 -7.69
N PHE A 36 16.99 -2.38 -6.67
CA PHE A 36 17.99 -2.80 -5.69
C PHE A 36 17.53 -4.00 -4.87
N LEU A 37 16.26 -3.99 -4.46
CA LEU A 37 15.64 -5.05 -3.67
C LEU A 37 15.07 -6.19 -4.52
N ALA A 38 15.30 -6.20 -5.84
CA ALA A 38 14.70 -7.16 -6.75
C ALA A 38 14.92 -8.64 -6.35
N PRO A 39 16.11 -9.10 -5.93
CA PRO A 39 16.30 -10.49 -5.51
C PRO A 39 15.48 -10.86 -4.28
N ILE A 40 15.40 -9.96 -3.29
CA ILE A 40 14.60 -10.15 -2.08
C ILE A 40 13.11 -10.19 -2.46
N ASN A 41 12.67 -9.26 -3.31
CA ASN A 41 11.31 -9.22 -3.81
C ASN A 41 10.95 -10.51 -4.57
N CYS A 42 11.83 -11.01 -5.44
CA CYS A 42 11.66 -12.29 -6.13
C CYS A 42 11.46 -13.44 -5.15
N PHE A 43 12.26 -13.50 -4.08
CA PHE A 43 12.11 -14.49 -3.03
C PHE A 43 10.73 -14.37 -2.36
N LEU A 44 10.35 -13.16 -1.94
CA LEU A 44 9.03 -12.91 -1.35
C LEU A 44 7.88 -13.28 -2.30
N TYR A 45 8.01 -13.01 -3.59
CA TYR A 45 7.00 -13.36 -4.58
C TYR A 45 6.89 -14.88 -4.80
N LEU A 46 8.01 -15.60 -4.75
CA LEU A 46 8.02 -17.05 -4.90
C LEU A 46 7.31 -17.76 -3.74
N PHE A 47 7.42 -17.21 -2.52
CA PHE A 47 6.79 -17.78 -1.32
C PHE A 47 5.45 -17.11 -0.96
N SER A 48 5.01 -16.09 -1.72
CA SER A 48 3.75 -15.43 -1.44
C SER A 48 2.58 -16.31 -1.87
N LYS A 49 1.65 -16.54 -0.94
CA LYS A 49 0.36 -17.19 -1.23
C LYS A 49 -0.64 -16.25 -1.90
N LEU A 50 -0.35 -14.94 -1.91
CA LEU A 50 -1.30 -13.94 -2.40
C LEU A 50 -1.16 -13.74 -3.92
N PRO A 51 -2.29 -13.62 -4.64
CA PRO A 51 -2.27 -13.35 -6.07
C PRO A 51 -1.69 -11.96 -6.36
N SER A 52 -1.00 -11.82 -7.49
CA SER A 52 -0.45 -10.54 -7.97
C SER A 52 -1.54 -9.62 -8.56
N ARG A 53 -2.55 -9.27 -7.77
CA ARG A 53 -3.66 -8.38 -8.13
C ARG A 53 -3.74 -7.18 -7.18
N PRO A 54 -4.12 -5.99 -7.67
CA PRO A 54 -4.19 -4.78 -6.84
C PRO A 54 -5.34 -4.80 -5.83
N TYR A 55 -6.43 -5.50 -6.15
CA TYR A 55 -7.60 -5.63 -5.29
C TYR A 55 -7.81 -7.10 -4.95
N LEU A 56 -7.85 -7.40 -3.66
CA LEU A 56 -8.15 -8.73 -3.14
C LEU A 56 -9.66 -8.89 -2.93
N SER A 57 -10.11 -10.14 -2.81
CA SER A 57 -11.53 -10.40 -2.59
C SER A 57 -11.88 -10.15 -1.13
N PRO A 58 -13.02 -9.51 -0.80
CA PRO A 58 -13.48 -9.42 0.58
C PRO A 58 -13.65 -10.79 1.24
N SER A 59 -13.96 -11.83 0.45
CA SER A 59 -14.04 -13.22 0.93
C SER A 59 -12.73 -13.76 1.52
N ASP A 60 -11.59 -13.18 1.14
CA ASP A 60 -10.27 -13.55 1.65
C ASP A 60 -10.06 -13.02 3.09
N PHE A 61 -10.94 -12.14 3.57
CA PHE A 61 -10.85 -11.42 4.85
C PHE A 61 -12.18 -11.48 5.64
N PRO A 62 -12.53 -12.65 6.20
CA PRO A 62 -13.80 -12.82 6.93
C PRO A 62 -13.91 -11.90 8.15
N ASP A 63 -12.78 -11.45 8.71
CA ASP A 63 -12.73 -10.52 9.84
C ASP A 63 -13.28 -9.12 9.50
N LEU A 64 -13.43 -8.81 8.20
CA LEU A 64 -14.03 -7.54 7.74
C LEU A 64 -15.55 -7.62 7.57
N SER A 65 -16.16 -8.80 7.69
CA SER A 65 -17.61 -8.99 7.56
C SER A 65 -18.41 -8.10 8.53
N PRO A 66 -18.05 -7.97 9.83
CA PRO A 66 -18.79 -7.12 10.75
C PRO A 66 -18.81 -5.65 10.33
N LEU A 67 -17.74 -5.15 9.70
CA LEU A 67 -17.70 -3.78 9.20
C LEU A 67 -18.66 -3.57 8.03
N GLN A 68 -18.87 -4.61 7.21
CA GLN A 68 -19.82 -4.58 6.11
C GLN A 68 -21.26 -4.75 6.59
N GLU A 69 -21.48 -5.57 7.62
CA GLU A 69 -22.82 -5.80 8.18
C GLU A 69 -23.33 -4.56 8.94
N HIS A 70 -22.48 -3.93 9.74
CA HIS A 70 -22.83 -2.77 10.57
C HIS A 70 -22.50 -1.42 9.91
N TRP A 71 -22.34 -1.38 8.58
CA TRP A 71 -21.92 -0.16 7.87
C TRP A 71 -22.88 1.02 8.06
N GLU A 72 -24.18 0.75 8.23
CA GLU A 72 -25.20 1.80 8.45
C GLU A 72 -25.08 2.44 9.84
N GLU A 73 -24.80 1.61 10.86
CA GLU A 73 -24.58 2.06 12.24
C GLU A 73 -23.31 2.91 12.30
N ILE A 74 -22.20 2.41 11.74
CA ILE A 74 -20.93 3.14 11.64
C ILE A 74 -21.12 4.47 10.90
N ARG A 75 -21.89 4.49 9.80
CA ARG A 75 -22.21 5.71 9.07
C ARG A 75 -23.00 6.69 9.92
N LEU A 76 -23.99 6.21 10.67
CA LEU A 76 -24.83 7.04 11.53
C LEU A 76 -24.01 7.67 12.66
N GLU A 77 -23.14 6.89 13.30
CA GLU A 77 -22.19 7.38 14.29
C GLU A 77 -21.27 8.45 13.71
N GLY A 78 -20.70 8.20 12.52
CA GLY A 78 -19.87 9.17 11.81
C GLY A 78 -20.60 10.48 11.50
N GLN A 79 -21.86 10.41 11.05
CA GLN A 79 -22.69 11.61 10.83
C GLN A 79 -22.97 12.37 12.14
N ASN A 80 -23.20 11.65 13.24
CA ASN A 80 -23.40 12.28 14.54
C ASN A 80 -22.12 12.96 15.04
N LEU A 81 -20.95 12.34 14.87
CA LEU A 81 -19.64 12.95 15.17
C LEU A 81 -19.38 14.20 14.32
N MET A 82 -19.77 14.18 13.04
CA MET A 82 -19.70 15.37 12.19
C MET A 82 -20.58 16.50 12.71
N ARG A 83 -21.82 16.21 13.12
CA ARG A 83 -22.74 17.22 13.68
C ARG A 83 -22.27 17.76 15.03
N ALA A 84 -21.68 16.90 15.86
CA ALA A 84 -21.07 17.29 17.13
C ALA A 84 -19.79 18.14 16.96
N GLY A 85 -19.24 18.20 15.73
CA GLY A 85 -18.04 18.96 15.43
C GLY A 85 -16.74 18.27 15.87
N GLU A 86 -16.80 17.00 16.28
CA GLU A 86 -15.64 16.22 16.77
C GLU A 86 -14.71 15.75 15.64
N ILE A 87 -15.12 15.87 14.38
CA ILE A 87 -14.24 15.64 13.23
C ILE A 87 -13.39 16.88 12.99
N LYS A 88 -12.19 16.89 13.58
CA LYS A 88 -11.26 18.04 13.58
C LYS A 88 -9.94 17.70 12.90
N ARG A 89 -9.18 18.75 12.61
CA ARG A 89 -7.77 18.61 12.26
C ARG A 89 -7.02 18.20 13.52
N SER A 90 -5.96 17.41 13.39
CA SER A 90 -5.09 17.14 14.52
C SER A 90 -4.45 18.44 15.00
N ASP A 91 -4.56 18.73 16.30
CA ASP A 91 -3.94 19.90 16.93
C ASP A 91 -2.42 19.76 17.04
N GLN A 92 -1.91 18.53 16.92
CA GLN A 92 -0.49 18.20 17.04
C GLN A 92 0.08 17.74 15.68
N TYR A 93 1.37 18.05 15.43
CA TYR A 93 2.10 17.68 14.21
C TYR A 93 2.76 16.29 14.33
N ASN A 94 2.13 15.37 15.05
CA ASN A 94 2.64 14.04 15.34
C ASN A 94 2.43 13.03 14.19
N ASP A 95 1.61 13.34 13.19
CA ASP A 95 1.36 12.46 12.05
C ASP A 95 1.95 13.01 10.73
N VAL A 96 3.23 12.68 10.51
CA VAL A 96 4.03 13.13 9.35
C VAL A 96 3.33 12.84 8.02
N GLY A 97 2.65 11.69 7.90
CA GLY A 97 1.91 11.33 6.68
C GLY A 97 0.59 12.09 6.48
N PHE A 98 -0.08 12.50 7.56
CA PHE A 98 -1.37 13.21 7.49
C PHE A 98 -1.23 14.73 7.46
N ASN A 99 -0.07 15.27 7.84
CA ASN A 99 0.21 16.70 7.80
C ASN A 99 0.00 17.32 6.41
N SER A 100 0.29 16.59 5.32
CA SER A 100 0.01 17.02 3.95
C SER A 100 -1.49 17.00 3.63
N PHE A 101 -2.21 15.96 4.04
CA PHE A 101 -3.66 15.86 3.85
C PHE A 101 -4.43 16.96 4.60
N PHE A 102 -4.00 17.30 5.81
CA PHE A 102 -4.61 18.37 6.59
C PHE A 102 -4.46 19.76 5.94
N LYS A 103 -3.41 20.00 5.13
CA LYS A 103 -3.28 21.22 4.34
C LYS A 103 -4.32 21.29 3.21
N SER A 104 -4.76 20.14 2.72
CA SER A 104 -5.80 20.01 1.68
C SER A 104 -7.22 19.92 2.25
N GLY A 105 -7.42 20.29 3.52
CA GLY A 105 -8.75 20.35 4.16
C GLY A 105 -9.28 19.03 4.73
N TRP A 106 -8.47 17.96 4.76
CA TRP A 106 -8.87 16.71 5.40
C TRP A 106 -9.02 16.89 6.92
N LYS A 107 -9.91 16.11 7.53
CA LYS A 107 -10.16 16.06 8.98
C LYS A 107 -10.34 14.61 9.40
N ARG A 108 -10.20 14.30 10.69
CA ARG A 108 -10.38 12.95 11.24
C ARG A 108 -11.04 12.97 12.61
N PHE A 109 -11.53 11.82 13.04
CA PHE A 109 -11.94 11.55 14.42
C PHE A 109 -11.02 10.47 15.01
N TYR A 110 -10.87 10.47 16.32
CA TYR A 110 -10.11 9.48 17.08
C TYR A 110 -11.02 8.72 18.02
#